data_AF-A0A014MFB2-F1
#
_entry.id   AF-A0A014MFB2-F1
#
_cell.length_a   1.000
_cell.length_b   1.000
_cell.length_c   1.000
_cell.angle_alpha   90.00
_cell.angle_beta   90.00
_cell.angle_gamma   90.00
#
_symmetry.space_group_name_H-M   'P 1'
#
loop_
_entity.id
_entity.type
_entity.pdbx_description
1 polymer ?
#
loop_
_entity_poly.entity_id
_entity_poly.type
_entity_poly.pdbx_seq_one_letter_code
_entity_poly.pdbx_strand_id
1 'polypeptide(L)'
;MSWEIVCSSESIDYVLIKTQEEESFTTESIIFNDRKIHQEPSGGYQEPNDHVMTDTYIANSEHGSFTWVVTARRSGFNSFAEIEDIQSFEPIGCEALEIPLFSIRQN
;
A
#
# COMPACT_ATOMS: atom_id res chain seq x y z
N MET A 1 -16.86 -4.07 -8.42
CA MET A 1 -15.58 -3.69 -9.05
C MET A 1 -14.84 -4.99 -9.35
N SER A 2 -14.26 -5.18 -10.54
CA SER A 2 -13.72 -6.48 -11.00
C SER A 2 -12.26 -6.72 -10.59
N TRP A 3 -11.72 -5.91 -9.68
CA TRP A 3 -10.33 -6.00 -9.25
C TRP A 3 -10.17 -5.40 -7.86
N GLU A 4 -9.07 -5.75 -7.20
CA GLU A 4 -8.69 -5.22 -5.88
C GLU A 4 -7.18 -5.26 -5.67
N ILE A 5 -6.69 -4.42 -4.74
CA ILE A 5 -5.32 -4.47 -4.25
C ILE A 5 -5.25 -5.57 -3.19
N VAL A 6 -4.18 -6.36 -3.22
CA VAL A 6 -3.88 -7.44 -2.26
C VAL A 6 -2.47 -7.26 -1.73
N CYS A 7 -2.32 -7.28 -0.41
CA CYS A 7 -1.02 -7.41 0.26
C CYS A 7 -0.69 -8.90 0.45
N SER A 8 0.46 -9.32 -0.04
CA SER A 8 0.96 -10.70 0.08
C SER A 8 1.94 -10.88 1.22
N SER A 9 2.54 -9.79 1.72
CA SER A 9 3.41 -9.83 2.89
C SER A 9 2.58 -10.00 4.16
N GLU A 10 3.05 -10.87 5.07
CA GLU A 10 2.43 -11.07 6.38
C GLU A 10 2.89 -10.02 7.38
N SER A 11 4.18 -9.69 7.39
CA SER A 11 4.84 -8.70 8.27
C SER A 11 5.99 -8.06 7.51
N ILE A 12 6.67 -7.09 8.13
CA ILE A 12 7.97 -6.60 7.65
C ILE A 12 8.99 -6.54 8.79
N ASP A 13 10.26 -6.61 8.43
CA ASP A 13 11.37 -6.34 9.34
C ASP A 13 11.77 -4.86 9.31
N TYR A 14 12.22 -4.33 10.46
CA TYR A 14 12.65 -2.95 10.63
C TYR A 14 13.78 -2.83 11.64
N VAL A 15 14.48 -1.69 11.64
CA VAL A 15 15.56 -1.37 12.58
C VAL A 15 15.32 -0.04 13.29
N LEU A 16 15.96 0.15 14.45
CA LEU A 16 15.99 1.44 15.14
C LEU A 16 17.23 2.25 14.75
N ILE A 17 17.03 3.44 14.20
CA ILE A 17 18.11 4.31 13.69
C ILE A 17 18.97 4.89 14.85
N LYS A 18 18.48 4.87 16.09
CA LYS A 18 19.11 5.54 17.23
C LYS A 18 20.14 4.70 17.99
N THR A 19 20.16 3.38 17.81
CA THR A 19 21.10 2.50 18.50
C THR A 19 22.34 2.30 17.63
N GLN A 20 23.54 2.41 18.23
CA GLN A 20 24.79 2.02 17.56
C GLN A 20 24.89 0.49 17.36
N GLU A 21 23.86 -0.24 17.81
CA GLU A 21 23.63 -1.66 17.62
C GLU A 21 22.44 -1.79 16.67
N GLU A 22 22.64 -2.47 15.54
CA GLU A 22 21.59 -2.80 14.56
C GLU A 22 20.73 -3.94 15.14
N GLU A 23 19.83 -3.61 16.06
CA GLU A 23 18.79 -4.55 16.48
C GLU A 23 17.65 -4.52 15.46
N SER A 24 17.36 -5.69 14.89
CA SER A 24 16.27 -5.90 13.93
C SER A 24 15.03 -6.43 14.64
N PHE A 25 13.88 -5.87 14.31
CA PHE A 25 12.59 -6.23 14.85
C PHE A 25 11.63 -6.59 13.72
N THR A 26 10.58 -7.33 14.05
CA THR A 26 9.50 -7.67 13.11
C THR A 26 8.19 -7.07 13.60
N THR A 27 7.38 -6.54 12.68
CA THR A 27 6.04 -6.05 13.01
C THR A 27 5.09 -7.22 13.34
N GLU A 28 3.95 -6.91 13.97
CA GLU A 28 2.77 -7.77 13.90
C GLU A 28 2.29 -7.92 12.44
N SER A 29 1.28 -8.76 12.23
CA SER A 29 0.72 -8.99 10.90
C SER A 29 0.17 -7.69 10.30
N ILE A 30 0.44 -7.49 9.01
CA ILE A 30 -0.13 -6.42 8.19
C ILE A 30 -1.63 -6.70 8.02
N ILE A 31 -2.45 -5.74 8.46
CA ILE A 31 -3.89 -5.79 8.35
C ILE A 31 -4.39 -4.72 7.37
N PHE A 32 -5.38 -5.09 6.58
CA PHE A 32 -6.17 -4.13 5.81
C PHE A 32 -6.99 -3.25 6.76
N ASN A 33 -6.97 -1.94 6.56
CA ASN A 33 -7.64 -0.97 7.43
C ASN A 33 -8.79 -0.25 6.73
N ASP A 34 -8.57 0.34 5.56
CA ASP A 34 -9.63 1.01 4.82
C ASP A 34 -9.45 0.92 3.31
N ARG A 35 -10.54 1.18 2.59
CA ARG A 35 -10.58 1.30 1.13
C ARG A 35 -11.43 2.49 0.73
N LYS A 36 -10.87 3.32 -0.14
CA LYS A 36 -11.56 4.43 -0.81
C LYS A 36 -11.58 4.17 -2.31
N ILE A 37 -12.72 4.47 -2.91
CA ILE A 37 -12.95 4.26 -4.33
C ILE A 37 -13.61 5.51 -4.89
N HIS A 38 -13.04 6.04 -5.96
CA HIS A 38 -13.62 7.16 -6.70
C HIS A 38 -13.34 7.03 -8.21
N GLN A 39 -13.94 7.93 -8.97
CA GLN A 39 -13.73 8.04 -10.41
C GLN A 39 -13.10 9.38 -10.75
N GLU A 40 -12.21 9.39 -11.73
CA GLU A 40 -11.57 10.59 -12.25
C GLU A 40 -11.81 10.71 -13.75
N PRO A 41 -11.89 11.93 -14.30
CA PRO A 41 -11.94 12.11 -15.75
C PRO A 41 -10.71 11.50 -16.41
N SER A 42 -10.92 10.70 -17.45
CA SER A 42 -9.84 10.16 -18.28
C SER A 42 -9.18 11.26 -19.11
N GLY A 43 -7.92 11.07 -19.48
CA GLY A 43 -7.16 12.04 -20.28
C GLY A 43 -7.60 12.15 -21.75
N GLY A 44 -8.28 11.14 -22.31
CA GLY A 44 -8.68 11.12 -23.71
C GLY A 44 -10.08 11.68 -24.02
N TYR A 45 -10.31 11.99 -25.29
CA TYR A 45 -11.59 12.50 -25.79
C TYR A 45 -12.66 11.40 -25.77
N GLN A 46 -13.73 11.60 -24.99
CA GLN A 46 -14.86 10.66 -24.83
C GLN A 46 -14.49 9.29 -24.24
N GLU A 47 -13.33 9.18 -23.59
CA GLU A 47 -12.97 7.98 -22.85
C GLU A 47 -13.85 7.83 -21.59
N PRO A 48 -14.14 6.60 -21.14
CA PRO A 48 -14.78 6.38 -19.85
C PRO A 48 -13.90 6.92 -18.72
N ASN A 49 -14.51 7.31 -17.60
CA ASN A 49 -13.76 7.73 -16.41
C ASN A 49 -12.84 6.61 -15.90
N ASP A 50 -11.69 7.01 -15.39
CA ASP A 50 -10.77 6.14 -14.68
C ASP A 50 -11.38 5.73 -13.33
N HIS A 51 -11.10 4.50 -12.91
CA HIS A 51 -11.44 4.01 -11.57
C HIS A 51 -10.19 4.03 -10.71
N VAL A 52 -10.23 4.76 -9.60
CA VAL A 52 -9.13 4.86 -8.64
C VAL A 52 -9.54 4.16 -7.35
N MET A 53 -8.65 3.32 -6.82
CA MET A 53 -8.78 2.64 -5.54
C MET A 53 -7.57 3.02 -4.69
N THR A 54 -7.82 3.45 -3.46
CA THR A 54 -6.79 3.67 -2.46
C THR A 54 -7.07 2.79 -1.25
N ASP A 55 -6.16 1.89 -0.95
CA ASP A 55 -6.22 1.01 0.21
C ASP A 55 -5.19 1.42 1.25
N THR A 56 -5.59 1.43 2.52
CA THR A 56 -4.68 1.61 3.65
C THR A 56 -4.44 0.28 4.36
N TYR A 57 -3.17 -0.05 4.58
CA TYR A 57 -2.71 -1.18 5.35
C TYR A 57 -1.91 -0.69 6.56
N ILE A 58 -1.95 -1.42 7.67
CA ILE A 58 -1.22 -1.09 8.90
C ILE A 58 -0.62 -2.34 9.51
N ALA A 59 0.56 -2.21 10.10
CA ALA A 59 1.16 -3.22 10.97
C ALA A 59 1.68 -2.55 12.24
N ASN A 60 1.34 -3.09 13.40
CA ASN A 60 1.81 -2.55 14.67
C ASN A 60 3.16 -3.14 15.03
N SER A 61 3.96 -2.37 15.77
CA SER A 61 5.17 -2.86 16.40
C SER A 61 5.30 -2.26 17.80
N GLU A 62 6.30 -2.72 18.56
CA GLU A 62 6.63 -2.16 19.87
C GLU A 62 6.98 -0.67 19.80
N HIS A 63 7.41 -0.18 18.64
CA HIS A 63 7.88 1.18 18.42
C HIS A 63 6.87 2.08 17.70
N GLY A 64 5.69 1.56 17.34
CA GLY A 64 4.59 2.29 16.71
C GLY A 64 3.99 1.55 15.52
N SER A 65 3.09 2.20 14.81
CA SER A 65 2.42 1.60 13.64
C SER A 65 3.09 2.01 12.33
N PHE A 66 3.40 1.02 11.50
CA PHE A 66 3.73 1.19 10.09
C PHE A 66 2.43 1.28 9.30
N THR A 67 2.35 2.23 8.38
CA THR A 67 1.16 2.43 7.53
C THR A 67 1.57 2.49 6.07
N TRP A 68 0.82 1.82 5.20
CA TRP A 68 0.98 1.89 3.76
C TRP A 68 -0.33 2.34 3.10
N VAL A 69 -0.25 3.37 2.27
CA VAL A 69 -1.36 3.84 1.45
C VAL A 69 -1.05 3.49 0.00
N VAL A 70 -1.79 2.54 -0.55
CA VAL A 70 -1.57 1.99 -1.89
C VAL A 70 -2.66 2.51 -2.81
N THR A 71 -2.27 3.24 -3.85
CA THR A 71 -3.20 3.76 -4.87
C THR A 71 -3.03 2.97 -6.16
N ALA A 72 -4.15 2.50 -6.70
CA ALA A 72 -4.21 1.80 -7.97
C ALA A 72 -5.26 2.44 -8.88
N ARG A 73 -4.99 2.41 -10.18
CA ARG A 73 -5.86 2.98 -11.22
C ARG A 73 -6.16 1.94 -12.28
N ARG A 74 -7.43 1.84 -12.65
CA ARG A 74 -7.85 1.27 -13.93
C ARG A 74 -8.28 2.41 -14.83
N SER A 75 -7.49 2.69 -15.86
CA SER A 75 -7.92 3.67 -16.86
C SER A 75 -9.21 3.21 -17.53
N GLY A 76 -10.11 4.13 -17.87
CA GLY A 76 -11.36 3.80 -18.54
C GLY A 76 -11.19 3.13 -19.91
N PHE A 77 -10.02 3.31 -20.54
CA PHE A 77 -9.65 2.63 -21.79
C PHE A 77 -9.03 1.23 -21.55
N ASN A 78 -8.39 1.02 -20.39
CA ASN A 78 -7.66 -0.21 -20.10
C ASN A 78 -8.56 -1.27 -19.45
N SER A 79 -8.34 -2.54 -19.81
CA SER A 79 -9.07 -3.66 -19.22
C SER A 79 -8.54 -4.07 -17.85
N PHE A 80 -7.35 -3.60 -17.45
CA PHE A 80 -6.67 -4.00 -16.22
C PHE A 80 -6.26 -2.77 -15.40
N ALA A 81 -6.18 -2.97 -14.08
CA ALA A 81 -5.74 -1.97 -13.13
C ALA A 81 -4.25 -2.16 -12.82
N GLU A 82 -3.57 -1.08 -12.47
CA GLU A 82 -2.17 -1.05 -12.09
C GLU A 82 -1.99 -0.28 -10.78
N ILE A 83 -0.98 -0.64 -9.99
CA ILE A 83 -0.58 0.14 -8.82
C ILE A 83 0.16 1.38 -9.33
N GLU A 84 -0.35 2.57 -8.98
CA GLU A 84 0.18 3.86 -9.38
C GLU A 84 1.18 4.39 -8.35
N ASP A 85 0.88 4.25 -7.06
CA ASP A 85 1.69 4.79 -5.97
C ASP A 85 1.58 3.94 -4.69
N ILE A 86 2.66 3.89 -3.92
CA ILE A 86 2.73 3.28 -2.58
C ILE A 86 3.41 4.28 -1.65
N GLN A 87 2.66 4.82 -0.70
CA GLN A 87 3.18 5.73 0.32
C GLN A 87 3.38 4.96 1.63
N SER A 88 4.60 4.97 2.16
CA SER A 88 4.92 4.39 3.46
C SER A 88 5.06 5.47 4.54
N PHE A 89 4.51 5.19 5.71
CA PHE A 89 4.65 6.02 6.91
C PHE A 89 5.17 5.13 8.04
N GLU A 90 6.36 5.47 8.52
CA GLU A 90 7.09 4.68 9.51
C GLU A 90 7.09 5.42 10.87
N PRO A 91 7.10 4.69 12.00
CA PRO A 91 7.25 5.31 13.31
C PRO A 91 8.58 6.07 13.43
N ILE A 92 8.59 7.12 14.28
CA ILE A 92 9.77 7.98 14.43
C ILE A 92 10.98 7.19 14.93
N GLY A 93 12.06 7.21 14.14
CA GLY A 93 13.32 6.55 14.49
C GLY A 93 13.35 5.06 14.15
N CYS A 94 12.36 4.57 13.41
CA CYS A 94 12.39 3.27 12.75
C CYS A 94 12.74 3.43 11.28
N GLU A 95 13.34 2.40 10.69
CA GLU A 95 13.54 2.25 9.25
C GLU A 95 13.10 0.85 8.83
N ALA A 96 12.13 0.77 7.91
CA ALA A 96 11.72 -0.51 7.33
C ALA A 96 12.84 -1.08 6.43
N LEU A 97 13.19 -2.36 6.63
CA LEU A 97 14.19 -3.04 5.80
C LEU A 97 13.64 -3.49 4.45
N GLU A 98 12.32 -3.56 4.34
CA GLU A 98 11.61 -3.96 3.12
C GLU A 98 10.24 -3.27 3.01
N ILE A 99 9.71 -3.25 1.79
CA ILE A 99 8.35 -2.76 1.49
C ILE A 99 7.44 -3.97 1.30
N PRO A 100 6.22 -3.98 1.85
CA PRO A 100 5.28 -5.06 1.61
C PRO A 100 4.96 -5.26 0.13
N LEU A 101 4.72 -6.52 -0.24
CA LEU A 101 4.41 -6.89 -1.61
C LEU A 101 2.92 -6.68 -1.89
N PHE A 102 2.61 -5.63 -2.66
CA PHE A 102 1.26 -5.34 -3.13
C PHE A 102 1.07 -5.77 -4.59
N SER A 103 -0.12 -6.30 -4.90
CA SER A 103 -0.48 -6.73 -6.25
C SER A 103 -1.95 -6.45 -6.56
N ILE A 104 -2.30 -6.45 -7.85
CA ILE A 104 -3.69 -6.37 -8.31
C ILE A 104 -4.21 -7.78 -8.57
N ARG A 105 -5.32 -8.14 -7.92
CA ARG A 105 -6.08 -9.34 -8.22
C ARG A 105 -7.30 -8.99 -9.07
N GLN A 106 -7.48 -9.67 -10.20
CA GLN A 106 -8.71 -9.61 -11.01
C GLN A 106 -9.71 -10.64 -10.46
N ASN A 107 -10.96 -10.23 -10.28
CA ASN A 107 -12.08 -11.04 -9.79
C ASN A 107 -12.98 -11.53 -10.93
#